data_AF-A0A1Y4K256-F1
#
_entry.id   AF-A0A1Y4K256-F1
#
_cell.length_a   1.000
_cell.length_b   1.000
_cell.length_c   1.000
_cell.angle_alpha   90.00
_cell.angle_beta   90.00
_cell.angle_gamma   90.00
#
_symmetry.space_group_name_H-M   'P 1'
#
loop_
_entity.id
_entity.type
_entity.pdbx_description
1 polymer ?
#
loop_
_entity_poly.entity_id
_entity_poly.type
_entity_poly.pdbx_seq_one_letter_code
_entity_poly.pdbx_strand_id
1 'polypeptide(L)'
;MADDRLAKSGRPDGEKDQAARRTLPTPAWAAICAAALVVGVLAGYFLLRGTGGAISLSGRTSLSAGELDSTIATYTLDGQSHAVTAREVLAETYGSSIPANDDGTYEVPAASDVVSYAQNQILLAEAESRGLTATDEEVSSFTSSIYGSDDYATIGEQWGLDEDSTRQILSEQTSIKKLQDDVVTVTLPTYPTAPTEPAEGEEDVATADYASYVIDLLGDEWDSEANTWARTDGTYYATLSGYEISNDSATYAAAQAAYSVAQSAYSDAYNRLSAEWTDFANGILSNATIQLGSLAE
;
A
#
# COMPACT_ATOMS: atom_id res chain seq x y z
N MET A 1 27.22 -42.04 -52.26
CA MET A 1 26.14 -41.21 -51.70
C MET A 1 26.26 -41.33 -50.19
N ALA A 2 27.15 -40.51 -49.62
CA ALA A 2 26.84 -39.25 -48.91
C ALA A 2 26.59 -39.57 -47.42
N ASP A 3 27.63 -39.51 -46.59
CA ASP A 3 28.11 -38.34 -45.78
C ASP A 3 27.53 -38.47 -44.35
N ASP A 4 28.31 -38.86 -43.35
CA ASP A 4 29.35 -38.11 -42.62
C ASP A 4 28.76 -37.07 -41.63
N ARG A 5 29.36 -37.02 -40.43
CA ARG A 5 29.28 -35.96 -39.38
C ARG A 5 28.08 -36.02 -38.42
N LEU A 6 28.20 -35.94 -37.08
CA LEU A 6 29.24 -35.43 -36.18
C LEU A 6 29.06 -36.01 -34.76
N ALA A 7 30.17 -35.98 -34.03
CA ALA A 7 30.44 -36.48 -32.69
C ALA A 7 29.44 -36.07 -31.57
N LYS A 8 29.11 -37.03 -30.69
CA LYS A 8 28.70 -36.75 -29.31
C LYS A 8 29.91 -36.95 -28.39
N SER A 9 30.49 -35.85 -27.96
CA SER A 9 31.53 -35.78 -26.94
C SER A 9 30.90 -35.52 -25.56
N GLY A 10 31.39 -36.22 -24.53
CA GLY A 10 31.58 -35.69 -23.17
C GLY A 10 30.38 -35.52 -22.21
N ARG A 11 30.31 -36.41 -21.21
CA ARG A 11 29.70 -36.30 -19.85
C ARG A 11 30.24 -35.10 -19.01
N PRO A 12 29.80 -34.83 -17.75
CA PRO A 12 28.59 -35.20 -16.99
C PRO A 12 27.95 -34.03 -16.16
N ASP A 13 26.82 -34.31 -15.52
CA ASP A 13 26.28 -33.82 -14.23
C ASP A 13 26.52 -32.36 -13.81
N GLY A 14 25.45 -31.55 -13.91
CA GLY A 14 25.29 -30.26 -13.26
C GLY A 14 23.94 -30.23 -12.53
N GLU A 15 24.01 -30.52 -11.24
CA GLU A 15 22.99 -30.34 -10.20
C GLU A 15 22.33 -28.96 -10.36
N LYS A 16 21.05 -28.93 -10.75
CA LYS A 16 20.24 -27.72 -10.70
C LYS A 16 19.47 -27.74 -9.40
N ASP A 17 20.08 -27.14 -8.38
CA ASP A 17 19.37 -26.61 -7.23
C ASP A 17 18.31 -25.63 -7.74
N GLN A 18 17.09 -26.14 -7.90
CA GLN A 18 15.90 -25.30 -7.93
C GLN A 18 15.71 -24.79 -6.51
N ALA A 19 16.32 -23.64 -6.22
CA ALA A 19 15.93 -22.83 -5.10
C ALA A 19 14.44 -22.54 -5.25
N ALA A 20 13.64 -23.28 -4.47
CA ALA A 20 12.21 -23.16 -4.40
C ALA A 20 11.88 -21.70 -4.11
N ARG A 21 11.30 -21.00 -5.09
CA ARG A 21 10.60 -19.74 -4.84
C ARG A 21 9.48 -20.07 -3.87
N ARG A 22 9.70 -19.80 -2.58
CA ARG A 22 8.68 -19.88 -1.55
C ARG A 22 7.65 -18.81 -1.85
N THR A 23 6.60 -19.19 -2.57
CA THR A 23 5.38 -18.40 -2.66
C THR A 23 4.75 -18.38 -1.27
N LEU A 24 4.58 -17.18 -0.71
CA LEU A 24 3.86 -17.00 0.55
C LEU A 24 2.44 -17.59 0.42
N PRO A 25 1.90 -18.22 1.48
CA PRO A 25 0.55 -18.75 1.46
C PRO A 25 -0.47 -17.62 1.21
N THR A 26 -1.53 -17.91 0.46
CA THR A 26 -2.60 -16.98 0.05
C THR A 26 -3.14 -16.04 1.15
N PRO A 27 -3.37 -16.48 2.41
CA PRO A 27 -3.80 -15.57 3.48
C PRO A 27 -2.73 -14.53 3.88
N ALA A 28 -1.44 -14.86 3.77
CA ALA A 28 -0.36 -13.88 3.97
C ALA A 28 -0.33 -12.85 2.83
N TRP A 29 -0.64 -13.26 1.59
CA TRP A 29 -0.79 -12.35 0.46
C TRP A 29 -1.99 -11.41 0.61
N ALA A 30 -3.12 -11.89 1.14
CA ALA A 30 -4.29 -11.04 1.41
C ALA A 30 -4.02 -10.01 2.53
N ALA A 31 -3.29 -10.39 3.58
CA ALA A 31 -2.85 -9.47 4.62
C ALA A 31 -1.83 -8.44 4.09
N ILE A 32 -0.91 -8.84 3.22
CA ILE A 32 0.03 -7.95 2.54
C ILE A 32 -0.70 -7.00 1.59
N CYS A 33 -1.69 -7.45 0.83
CA CYS A 33 -2.52 -6.59 -0.01
C CYS A 33 -3.35 -5.60 0.81
N ALA A 34 -3.94 -6.03 1.92
CA ALA A 34 -4.69 -5.15 2.82
C ALA A 34 -3.76 -4.11 3.46
N ALA A 35 -2.56 -4.52 3.87
CA ALA A 35 -1.56 -3.60 4.40
C ALA A 35 -0.99 -2.68 3.31
N ALA A 36 -0.80 -3.16 2.06
CA ALA A 36 -0.42 -2.34 0.91
C ALA A 36 -1.53 -1.38 0.47
N LEU A 37 -2.81 -1.69 0.70
CA LEU A 37 -3.93 -0.76 0.50
C LEU A 37 -3.96 0.31 1.60
N VAL A 38 -3.63 -0.05 2.84
CA VAL A 38 -3.46 0.91 3.93
C VAL A 38 -2.25 1.81 3.68
N VAL A 39 -1.11 1.27 3.22
CA VAL A 39 0.10 2.04 2.87
C VAL A 39 -0.05 2.82 1.57
N GLY A 40 -0.78 2.31 0.58
CA GLY A 40 -1.06 2.99 -0.69
C GLY A 40 -1.93 4.24 -0.54
N VAL A 41 -2.58 4.42 0.62
CA VAL A 41 -3.35 5.61 1.01
C VAL A 41 -2.48 6.63 1.78
N LEU A 42 -1.35 6.22 2.33
CA LEU A 42 -0.63 6.98 3.36
C LEU A 42 0.41 7.95 2.83
N ALA A 43 0.85 7.79 1.60
CA ALA A 43 1.44 8.88 0.86
C ALA A 43 0.61 9.01 -0.42
N GLY A 44 0.40 10.21 -0.94
CA GLY A 44 -0.25 10.45 -2.25
C GLY A 44 0.40 9.73 -3.45
N TYR A 45 1.37 8.84 -3.20
CA TYR A 45 2.14 8.01 -4.13
C TYR A 45 1.28 7.12 -5.05
N PHE A 46 0.08 6.68 -4.63
CA PHE A 46 -0.79 5.81 -5.46
C PHE A 46 -2.10 6.45 -5.93
N LEU A 47 -2.73 7.35 -5.14
CA LEU A 47 -4.01 7.97 -5.51
C LEU A 47 -3.89 9.16 -6.46
N LEU A 48 -2.69 9.75 -6.61
CA LEU A 48 -2.43 10.90 -7.50
C LEU A 48 -1.59 10.55 -8.74
N ARG A 49 -1.39 9.26 -9.07
CA ARG A 49 -0.91 8.84 -10.39
C ARG A 49 -2.01 8.99 -11.46
N GLY A 50 -2.48 10.21 -11.63
CA GLY A 50 -2.98 10.64 -12.93
C GLY A 50 -1.81 10.57 -13.91
N THR A 51 -2.07 10.03 -15.09
CA THR A 51 -1.21 10.13 -16.27
C THR A 51 -1.09 11.60 -16.68
N GLY A 52 -0.34 12.37 -15.89
CA GLY A 52 -0.13 13.81 -16.05
C GLY A 52 1.09 14.07 -16.92
N GLY A 53 0.87 14.52 -18.14
CA GLY A 53 1.95 14.96 -19.03
C GLY A 53 2.81 16.04 -18.39
N ALA A 54 4.10 16.03 -18.71
CA ALA A 54 5.08 17.01 -18.28
C ALA A 54 4.57 18.45 -18.51
N ILE A 55 4.22 19.15 -17.44
CA ILE A 55 3.98 20.59 -17.48
C ILE A 55 5.35 21.24 -17.44
N SER A 56 5.72 21.86 -18.56
CA SER A 56 7.02 22.46 -18.75
C SER A 56 7.20 23.71 -17.87
N LEU A 57 8.27 23.72 -17.10
CA LEU A 57 8.81 24.90 -16.42
C LEU A 57 9.47 25.80 -17.47
N SER A 58 8.83 26.91 -17.80
CA SER A 58 9.31 27.91 -18.77
C SER A 58 9.62 27.39 -20.19
N GLY A 59 9.07 26.24 -20.61
CA GLY A 59 9.35 25.64 -21.93
C GLY A 59 10.58 24.72 -21.96
N ARG A 60 11.29 24.54 -20.84
CA ARG A 60 12.42 23.61 -20.72
C ARG A 60 11.94 22.24 -20.25
N THR A 61 12.58 21.20 -20.76
CA THR A 61 12.35 19.79 -20.38
C THR A 61 13.57 19.18 -19.70
N SER A 62 14.69 19.91 -19.64
CA SER A 62 15.91 19.46 -18.98
C SER A 62 16.64 20.54 -18.18
N LEU A 63 17.35 20.07 -17.15
CA LEU A 63 18.15 20.82 -16.18
C LEU A 63 19.62 20.46 -16.34
N SER A 64 20.52 21.43 -16.21
CA SER A 64 21.93 21.15 -16.01
C SER A 64 22.20 20.63 -14.58
N ALA A 65 23.36 20.01 -14.36
CA ALA A 65 23.74 19.51 -13.03
C ALA A 65 23.71 20.60 -11.94
N GLY A 66 24.07 21.84 -12.29
CA GLY A 66 24.02 22.99 -11.36
C GLY A 66 22.61 23.50 -11.08
N GLU A 67 21.63 23.18 -11.93
CA GLU A 67 20.23 23.58 -11.76
C GLU A 67 19.44 22.59 -10.90
N LEU A 68 19.99 21.40 -10.58
CA LEU A 68 19.33 20.43 -9.70
C LEU A 68 19.07 20.98 -8.28
N ASP A 69 19.97 21.84 -7.79
CA ASP A 69 19.83 22.51 -6.47
C ASP A 69 18.99 23.78 -6.51
N SER A 70 18.48 24.15 -7.69
CA SER A 70 17.67 25.35 -7.81
C SER A 70 16.28 25.12 -7.25
N THR A 71 15.77 26.13 -6.55
CA THR A 71 14.40 26.12 -6.03
C THR A 71 13.40 26.12 -7.19
N ILE A 72 12.60 25.06 -7.28
CA ILE A 72 11.53 24.90 -8.27
C ILE A 72 10.14 25.08 -7.66
N ALA A 73 10.03 25.02 -6.33
CA ALA A 73 8.81 25.38 -5.63
C ALA A 73 9.11 25.88 -4.22
N THR A 74 8.10 26.46 -3.58
CA THR A 74 8.14 26.83 -2.17
C THR A 74 6.81 26.46 -1.57
N TYR A 75 6.81 25.72 -0.46
CA TYR A 75 5.63 25.55 0.35
C TYR A 75 5.73 26.41 1.60
N THR A 76 4.60 26.93 2.07
CA THR A 76 4.52 27.70 3.31
C THR A 76 3.50 27.04 4.22
N LEU A 77 3.93 26.70 5.44
CA LEU A 77 3.10 26.15 6.51
C LEU A 77 3.27 27.06 7.73
N ASP A 78 2.16 27.47 8.35
CA ASP A 78 2.17 28.35 9.54
C ASP A 78 3.02 29.63 9.40
N GLY A 79 3.12 30.16 8.19
CA GLY A 79 3.92 31.35 7.87
C GLY A 79 5.42 31.11 7.72
N GLN A 80 5.89 29.86 7.83
CA GLN A 80 7.26 29.46 7.53
C GLN A 80 7.35 28.92 6.10
N SER A 81 8.24 29.50 5.30
CA SER A 81 8.44 29.10 3.90
C SER A 81 9.63 28.13 3.78
N HIS A 82 9.42 27.06 3.03
CA HIS A 82 10.38 26.01 2.74
C HIS A 82 10.58 25.89 1.24
N ALA A 83 11.83 25.99 0.80
CA ALA A 83 12.20 25.80 -0.60
C ALA A 83 12.17 24.30 -0.96
N VAL A 84 11.73 23.99 -2.18
CA VAL A 84 11.76 22.66 -2.79
C VAL A 84 12.63 22.74 -4.04
N THR A 85 13.64 21.88 -4.10
CA THR A 85 14.61 21.79 -5.20
C THR A 85 14.23 20.68 -6.18
N ALA A 86 14.75 20.75 -7.41
CA ALA A 86 14.55 19.68 -8.37
C ALA A 86 15.19 18.36 -7.91
N ARG A 87 16.34 18.44 -7.24
CA ARG A 87 17.02 17.27 -6.68
C ARG A 87 16.14 16.53 -5.68
N GLU A 88 15.49 17.24 -4.75
CA GLU A 88 14.65 16.61 -3.72
C GLU A 88 13.50 15.82 -4.35
N VAL A 89 12.80 16.42 -5.32
CA VAL A 89 11.67 15.76 -5.99
C VAL A 89 12.14 14.57 -6.84
N LEU A 90 13.27 14.69 -7.54
CA LEU A 90 13.83 13.57 -8.32
C LEU A 90 14.38 12.47 -7.41
N ALA A 91 14.97 12.81 -6.26
CA ALA A 91 15.50 11.84 -5.30
C ALA A 91 14.37 11.02 -4.65
N GLU A 92 13.16 11.56 -4.51
CA GLU A 92 12.00 10.77 -4.11
C GLU A 92 11.69 9.64 -5.11
N THR A 93 12.00 9.85 -6.39
CA THR A 93 11.76 8.87 -7.46
C THR A 93 12.94 7.94 -7.71
N TYR A 94 14.17 8.47 -7.69
CA TYR A 94 15.40 7.78 -8.11
C TYR A 94 16.38 7.53 -6.97
N GLY A 95 16.09 7.98 -5.75
CA GLY A 95 17.00 7.92 -4.61
C GLY A 95 18.25 8.76 -4.83
N SER A 96 19.38 8.30 -4.29
CA SER A 96 20.66 9.00 -4.42
C SER A 96 21.22 9.06 -5.84
N SER A 97 20.72 8.23 -6.78
CA SER A 97 21.25 8.10 -8.13
C SER A 97 20.27 8.57 -9.20
N ILE A 98 20.08 9.90 -9.28
CA ILE A 98 19.27 10.52 -10.32
C ILE A 98 19.95 10.30 -11.70
N PRO A 99 19.28 9.64 -12.66
CA PRO A 99 19.85 9.39 -13.97
C PRO A 99 19.97 10.68 -14.78
N ALA A 100 21.12 10.87 -15.43
CA ALA A 100 21.29 11.90 -16.43
C ALA A 100 20.83 11.38 -17.81
N ASN A 101 20.31 12.29 -18.62
CA ASN A 101 20.06 12.11 -20.04
C ASN A 101 21.37 11.86 -20.80
N ASP A 102 21.27 11.37 -22.04
CA ASP A 102 22.42 11.11 -22.91
C ASP A 102 23.33 12.34 -23.15
N ASP A 103 22.76 13.54 -23.02
CA ASP A 103 23.46 14.83 -23.17
C ASP A 103 24.06 15.37 -21.86
N GLY A 104 23.95 14.62 -20.75
CA GLY A 104 24.43 15.00 -19.42
C GLY A 104 23.52 15.99 -18.67
N THR A 105 22.32 16.25 -19.19
CA THR A 105 21.27 17.00 -18.49
C THR A 105 20.37 16.08 -17.67
N TYR A 106 19.47 16.63 -16.86
CA TYR A 106 18.51 15.90 -16.02
C TYR A 106 17.10 16.25 -16.42
N GLU A 107 16.14 15.36 -16.20
CA GLU A 107 14.74 15.70 -16.45
C GLU A 107 14.22 16.74 -15.46
N VAL A 108 13.36 17.62 -15.96
CA VAL A 108 12.60 18.54 -15.12
C VAL A 108 11.48 17.74 -14.44
N PRO A 109 11.35 17.78 -13.09
CA PRO A 109 10.25 17.12 -12.39
C PRO A 109 8.90 17.56 -12.92
N ALA A 110 7.94 16.65 -13.04
CA ALA A 110 6.59 17.04 -13.40
C ALA A 110 5.99 17.90 -12.27
N ALA A 111 5.24 18.95 -12.62
CA ALA A 111 4.61 19.82 -11.63
C ALA A 111 3.70 19.05 -10.64
N SER A 112 3.08 17.96 -11.07
CA SER A 112 2.31 17.05 -10.20
C SER A 112 3.18 16.42 -9.12
N ASP A 113 4.41 16.04 -9.45
CA ASP A 113 5.35 15.39 -8.54
C ASP A 113 5.86 16.41 -7.51
N VAL A 114 6.13 17.64 -7.96
CA VAL A 114 6.51 18.75 -7.08
C VAL A 114 5.40 19.08 -6.07
N VAL A 115 4.14 19.11 -6.52
CA VAL A 115 3.00 19.32 -5.63
C VAL A 115 2.84 18.15 -4.67
N SER A 116 2.96 16.91 -5.14
CA SER A 116 2.82 15.72 -4.30
C SER A 116 3.91 15.66 -3.24
N TYR A 117 5.16 15.97 -3.61
CA TYR A 117 6.28 16.09 -2.68
C TYR A 117 5.99 17.15 -1.61
N ALA A 118 5.57 18.35 -2.02
CA ALA A 118 5.25 19.42 -1.07
C ALA A 118 4.11 19.04 -0.11
N GLN A 119 3.06 18.38 -0.60
CA GLN A 119 1.97 17.87 0.23
C GLN A 119 2.46 16.81 1.23
N ASN A 120 3.33 15.91 0.79
CA ASN A 120 3.95 14.90 1.65
C ASN A 120 4.78 15.55 2.77
N GLN A 121 5.60 16.54 2.43
CA GLN A 121 6.40 17.29 3.41
C GLN A 121 5.53 18.03 4.43
N ILE A 122 4.39 18.60 4.00
CA ILE A 122 3.45 19.25 4.91
C ILE A 122 2.84 18.25 5.91
N LEU A 123 2.48 17.04 5.46
CA LEU A 123 1.96 15.99 6.34
C LEU A 123 3.05 15.49 7.31
N LEU A 124 4.29 15.36 6.86
CA LEU A 124 5.42 15.00 7.71
C LEU A 124 5.70 16.06 8.78
N ALA A 125 5.62 17.35 8.43
CA ALA A 125 5.74 18.44 9.39
C ALA A 125 4.62 18.41 10.44
N GLU A 126 3.38 18.10 10.04
CA GLU A 126 2.29 17.89 11.00
C GLU A 126 2.58 16.71 11.92
N ALA A 127 3.03 15.57 11.39
CA ALA A 127 3.39 14.39 12.18
C ALA A 127 4.49 14.74 13.20
N GLU A 128 5.54 15.45 12.78
CA GLU A 128 6.62 15.91 13.65
C GLU A 128 6.09 16.83 14.75
N SER A 129 5.21 17.79 14.42
CA SER A 129 4.61 18.72 15.39
C SER A 129 3.83 18.01 16.51
N ARG A 130 3.28 16.82 16.20
CA ARG A 130 2.56 15.95 17.14
C ARG A 130 3.45 14.93 17.84
N GLY A 131 4.74 14.88 17.52
CA GLY A 131 5.68 13.90 18.05
C GLY A 131 5.48 12.49 17.48
N LEU A 132 4.97 12.37 16.26
CA LEU A 132 4.64 11.11 15.58
C LEU A 132 5.72 10.62 14.61
N THR A 133 6.93 11.20 14.66
CA THR A 133 8.09 10.72 13.91
C THR A 133 8.36 9.24 14.20
N ALA A 134 8.68 8.47 13.17
CA ALA A 134 8.97 7.05 13.29
C ALA A 134 10.34 6.80 13.95
N THR A 135 10.40 5.81 14.82
CA THR A 135 11.64 5.25 15.35
C THR A 135 12.14 4.11 14.48
N ASP A 136 13.44 3.82 14.48
CA ASP A 136 14.02 2.71 13.71
C ASP A 136 13.32 1.36 13.98
N GLU A 137 12.90 1.13 15.23
CA GLU A 137 12.18 -0.07 15.64
C GLU A 137 10.78 -0.13 15.00
N GLU A 138 10.06 1.00 14.96
CA GLU A 138 8.76 1.09 14.30
C GLU A 138 8.88 0.92 12.78
N VAL A 139 9.93 1.48 12.17
CA VAL A 139 10.20 1.31 10.73
C VAL A 139 10.50 -0.15 10.41
N SER A 140 11.33 -0.83 11.19
CA SER A 140 11.61 -2.27 11.00
C SER A 140 10.34 -3.12 11.16
N SER A 141 9.53 -2.83 12.18
CA SER A 141 8.27 -3.54 12.40
C SER A 141 7.27 -3.32 11.26
N PHE A 142 7.13 -2.07 10.81
CA PHE A 142 6.28 -1.72 9.67
C PHE A 142 6.75 -2.45 8.40
N THR A 143 8.05 -2.35 8.09
CA THR A 143 8.66 -2.97 6.91
C THR A 143 8.49 -4.48 6.92
N SER A 144 8.77 -5.13 8.07
CA SER A 144 8.55 -6.57 8.25
C SER A 144 7.09 -6.96 8.05
N SER A 145 6.15 -6.14 8.50
CA SER A 145 4.72 -6.41 8.33
C SER A 145 4.28 -6.35 6.87
N ILE A 146 4.87 -5.45 6.06
CA ILE A 146 4.49 -5.26 4.66
C ILE A 146 5.24 -6.22 3.74
N TYR A 147 6.55 -6.34 3.91
CA TYR A 147 7.45 -7.05 2.98
C TYR A 147 7.84 -8.45 3.49
N GLY A 148 7.47 -8.81 4.72
CA GLY A 148 7.90 -10.05 5.36
C GLY A 148 9.39 -10.06 5.73
N SER A 149 10.07 -8.91 5.62
CA SER A 149 11.49 -8.69 5.88
C SER A 149 11.72 -7.22 6.23
N ASP A 150 12.75 -6.92 7.03
CA ASP A 150 13.28 -5.57 7.27
C ASP A 150 14.64 -5.33 6.61
N ASP A 151 15.00 -6.19 5.64
CA ASP A 151 16.19 -6.00 4.81
C ASP A 151 15.97 -4.85 3.80
N TYR A 152 16.30 -3.64 4.24
CA TYR A 152 16.17 -2.42 3.45
C TYR A 152 17.00 -2.44 2.16
N ALA A 153 18.14 -3.13 2.13
CA ALA A 153 18.96 -3.21 0.92
C ALA A 153 18.25 -4.04 -0.16
N THR A 154 17.73 -5.22 0.23
CA THR A 154 16.97 -6.08 -0.68
C THR A 154 15.66 -5.42 -1.15
N ILE A 155 15.02 -4.62 -0.30
CA ILE A 155 13.83 -3.85 -0.67
C ILE A 155 14.22 -2.72 -1.63
N GLY A 156 15.27 -1.97 -1.32
CA GLY A 156 15.78 -0.87 -2.14
C GLY A 156 16.20 -1.32 -3.54
N GLU A 157 16.87 -2.47 -3.66
CA GLU A 157 17.24 -3.06 -4.95
C GLU A 157 16.03 -3.25 -5.88
N GLN A 158 14.86 -3.60 -5.35
CA GLN A 158 13.64 -3.75 -6.15
C GLN A 158 13.11 -2.40 -6.65
N TRP A 159 13.44 -1.31 -5.96
CA TRP A 159 13.03 0.05 -6.29
C TRP A 159 14.11 0.81 -7.08
N GLY A 160 15.32 0.24 -7.20
CA GLY A 160 16.48 0.95 -7.74
C GLY A 160 17.05 1.99 -6.78
N LEU A 161 16.82 1.82 -5.49
CA LEU A 161 17.22 2.71 -4.41
C LEU A 161 18.32 2.07 -3.55
N ASP A 162 19.19 2.91 -2.98
CA ASP A 162 20.14 2.46 -1.96
C ASP A 162 19.45 2.24 -0.60
N GLU A 163 20.17 1.60 0.33
CA GLU A 163 19.65 1.26 1.66
C GLU A 163 19.20 2.50 2.45
N ASP A 164 19.98 3.59 2.42
CA ASP A 164 19.71 4.80 3.19
C ASP A 164 18.45 5.50 2.67
N SER A 165 18.35 5.67 1.35
CA SER A 165 17.15 6.24 0.70
C SER A 165 15.91 5.39 0.99
N THR A 166 16.05 4.06 0.97
CA THR A 166 14.96 3.12 1.27
C THR A 166 14.47 3.26 2.71
N ARG A 167 15.42 3.33 3.66
CA ARG A 167 15.12 3.54 5.08
C ARG A 167 14.42 4.87 5.31
N GLN A 168 14.87 5.94 4.65
CA GLN A 168 14.25 7.25 4.75
C GLN A 168 12.79 7.21 4.30
N ILE A 169 12.51 6.68 3.11
CA ILE A 169 11.16 6.59 2.57
C ILE A 169 10.24 5.78 3.49
N LEU A 170 10.73 4.64 4.01
CA LEU A 170 9.97 3.81 4.94
C LEU A 170 9.71 4.52 6.28
N SER A 171 10.65 5.35 6.76
CA SER A 171 10.48 6.18 7.95
C SER A 171 9.42 7.26 7.76
N GLU A 172 9.44 7.94 6.61
CA GLU A 172 8.43 8.93 6.23
C GLU A 172 7.04 8.29 6.16
N GLN A 173 6.91 7.14 5.47
CA GLN A 173 5.66 6.39 5.38
C GLN A 173 5.15 5.94 6.76
N THR A 174 6.05 5.47 7.63
CA THR A 174 5.70 5.06 8.99
C THR A 174 5.21 6.26 9.82
N SER A 175 5.83 7.44 9.66
CA SER A 175 5.42 8.66 10.35
C SER A 175 4.03 9.12 9.91
N ILE A 176 3.71 9.03 8.61
CA ILE A 176 2.38 9.38 8.11
C ILE A 176 1.34 8.34 8.49
N LYS A 177 1.70 7.03 8.54
CA LYS A 177 0.83 5.99 9.12
C LYS A 177 0.43 6.35 10.55
N LYS A 178 1.39 6.75 11.38
CA LYS A 178 1.15 7.17 12.77
C LYS A 178 0.24 8.40 12.81
N LEU A 179 0.45 9.37 11.92
CA LEU A 179 -0.44 10.53 11.79
C LEU A 179 -1.87 10.13 11.40
N GLN A 180 -2.05 9.22 10.43
CA GLN A 180 -3.37 8.73 10.07
C GLN A 180 -4.03 8.03 11.26
N ASP A 181 -3.32 7.13 11.95
CA ASP A 181 -3.87 6.40 13.10
C ASP A 181 -4.25 7.32 14.26
N ASP A 182 -3.55 8.44 14.43
CA ASP A 182 -3.87 9.46 15.43
C ASP A 182 -5.16 10.24 15.09
N VAL A 183 -5.45 10.44 13.80
CA VAL A 183 -6.52 11.34 13.36
C VAL A 183 -7.79 10.61 12.91
N VAL A 184 -7.68 9.38 12.41
CA VAL A 184 -8.83 8.60 11.96
C VAL A 184 -9.46 7.86 13.13
N THR A 185 -10.78 7.91 13.23
CA THR A 185 -11.53 7.27 14.31
C THR A 185 -12.09 5.91 13.91
N VAL A 186 -12.09 5.61 12.61
CA VAL A 186 -12.61 4.37 12.05
C VAL A 186 -11.59 3.25 12.23
N THR A 187 -11.98 2.21 12.98
CA THR A 187 -11.23 0.95 13.01
C THR A 187 -11.66 0.06 11.84
N LEU A 188 -10.70 -0.37 11.03
CA LEU A 188 -10.97 -1.36 9.98
C LEU A 188 -11.18 -2.75 10.60
N PRO A 189 -12.22 -3.48 10.19
CA PRO A 189 -12.33 -4.89 10.54
C PRO A 189 -11.21 -5.68 9.86
N THR A 190 -10.97 -6.91 10.33
CA THR A 190 -10.04 -7.83 9.64
C THR A 190 -10.50 -8.06 8.21
N TYR A 191 -9.56 -8.01 7.26
CA TYR A 191 -9.88 -8.30 5.86
C TYR A 191 -10.43 -9.73 5.74
N PRO A 192 -11.65 -9.92 5.21
CA PRO A 192 -12.27 -11.23 5.18
C PRO A 192 -11.58 -12.11 4.13
N THR A 193 -11.39 -13.39 4.45
CA THR A 193 -10.86 -14.39 3.50
C THR A 193 -12.01 -15.22 2.94
N ALA A 194 -12.01 -15.51 1.63
CA ALA A 194 -13.05 -16.34 1.04
C ALA A 194 -13.13 -17.74 1.70
N PRO A 195 -14.33 -18.32 1.83
CA PRO A 195 -14.48 -19.68 2.33
C PRO A 195 -13.85 -20.69 1.36
N THR A 196 -13.37 -21.82 1.89
CA THR A 196 -12.81 -22.91 1.09
C THR A 196 -13.85 -23.45 0.12
N GLU A 197 -13.52 -23.54 -1.16
CA GLU A 197 -14.41 -24.09 -2.18
C GLU A 197 -14.66 -25.59 -1.93
N PRO A 198 -15.92 -26.06 -2.01
CA PRO A 198 -16.24 -27.47 -1.82
C PRO A 198 -15.69 -28.33 -2.97
N ALA A 199 -15.61 -29.64 -2.76
CA ALA A 199 -15.32 -30.56 -3.85
C ALA A 199 -16.46 -30.57 -4.88
N GLU A 200 -16.14 -30.89 -6.13
CA GLU A 200 -17.14 -31.00 -7.20
C GLU A 200 -18.28 -31.95 -6.81
N GLY A 201 -19.51 -31.46 -6.84
CA GLY A 201 -20.72 -32.22 -6.47
C GLY A 201 -21.10 -32.16 -4.97
N GLU A 202 -20.34 -31.44 -4.14
CA GLU A 202 -20.58 -31.28 -2.71
C GLU A 202 -21.04 -29.84 -2.34
N GLU A 203 -21.53 -29.06 -3.32
CA GLU A 203 -21.83 -27.64 -3.16
C GLU A 203 -22.96 -27.36 -2.15
N ASP A 204 -23.88 -28.32 -2.00
CA ASP A 204 -25.03 -28.24 -1.09
C ASP A 204 -24.76 -28.92 0.27
N VAL A 205 -23.56 -29.49 0.47
CA VAL A 205 -23.25 -30.22 1.71
C VAL A 205 -22.91 -29.24 2.82
N ALA A 206 -23.67 -29.33 3.91
CA ALA A 206 -23.43 -28.56 5.11
C ALA A 206 -22.31 -29.18 5.94
N THR A 207 -21.40 -28.35 6.47
CA THR A 207 -20.23 -28.79 7.23
C THR A 207 -20.01 -27.94 8.48
N ALA A 208 -19.28 -28.50 9.45
CA ALA A 208 -18.85 -27.78 10.65
C ALA A 208 -17.79 -26.70 10.35
N ASP A 209 -17.00 -26.89 9.29
CA ASP A 209 -15.99 -25.92 8.87
C ASP A 209 -16.66 -24.64 8.33
N TYR A 210 -17.71 -24.79 7.51
CA TYR A 210 -18.50 -23.65 7.04
C TYR A 210 -19.29 -22.98 8.18
N ALA A 211 -19.80 -23.76 9.13
CA ALA A 211 -20.46 -23.21 10.31
C ALA A 211 -19.51 -22.33 11.13
N SER A 212 -18.32 -22.86 11.43
CA SER A 212 -17.28 -22.14 12.17
C SER A 212 -16.89 -20.85 11.45
N TYR A 213 -16.65 -20.93 10.13
CA TYR A 213 -16.34 -19.76 9.31
C TYR A 213 -17.44 -18.68 9.35
N VAL A 214 -18.71 -19.08 9.23
CA VAL A 214 -19.84 -18.15 9.29
C VAL A 214 -19.89 -17.51 10.68
N ILE A 215 -19.84 -18.29 11.75
CA ILE A 215 -19.93 -17.81 13.12
C ILE A 215 -18.78 -16.85 13.47
N ASP A 216 -17.56 -17.13 13.03
CA ASP A 216 -16.41 -16.24 13.21
C ASP A 216 -16.65 -14.86 12.57
N LEU A 217 -17.32 -14.81 11.41
CA LEU A 217 -17.70 -13.55 10.75
C LEU A 217 -18.87 -12.84 11.44
N LEU A 218 -19.83 -13.59 11.99
CA LEU A 218 -20.97 -13.02 12.71
C LEU A 218 -20.55 -12.37 14.03
N GLY A 219 -19.52 -12.90 14.68
CA GLY A 219 -19.00 -12.38 15.94
C GLY A 219 -20.10 -12.33 17.01
N ASP A 220 -20.41 -11.12 17.50
CA ASP A 220 -21.40 -10.89 18.54
C ASP A 220 -22.86 -10.99 18.05
N GLU A 221 -23.11 -11.11 16.73
CA GLU A 221 -24.45 -11.35 16.20
C GLU A 221 -24.94 -12.79 16.41
N TRP A 222 -24.03 -13.74 16.70
CA TRP A 222 -24.36 -15.14 16.98
C TRP A 222 -24.18 -15.49 18.46
N ASP A 223 -25.15 -16.22 19.02
CA ASP A 223 -25.06 -16.81 20.35
C ASP A 223 -24.73 -18.30 20.22
N SER A 224 -23.43 -18.62 20.34
CA SER A 224 -22.95 -20.01 20.27
C SER A 224 -23.43 -20.87 21.44
N GLU A 225 -23.79 -20.30 22.59
CA GLU A 225 -24.31 -21.08 23.73
C GLU A 225 -25.77 -21.49 23.49
N ALA A 226 -26.56 -20.57 22.94
CA ALA A 226 -27.96 -20.81 22.59
C ALA A 226 -28.14 -21.45 21.20
N ASN A 227 -27.07 -21.58 20.42
CA ASN A 227 -27.07 -22.08 19.03
C ASN A 227 -28.10 -21.32 18.17
N THR A 228 -28.10 -20.00 18.28
CA THR A 228 -29.07 -19.13 17.62
C THR A 228 -28.55 -17.69 17.47
N TRP A 229 -29.33 -16.83 16.82
CA TRP A 229 -28.99 -15.43 16.66
C TRP A 229 -29.09 -14.68 18.00
N ALA A 230 -28.02 -14.00 18.39
CA ALA A 230 -28.01 -13.12 19.57
C ALA A 230 -28.87 -11.87 19.32
N ARG A 231 -28.93 -11.41 18.07
CA ARG A 231 -29.67 -10.23 17.62
C ARG A 231 -30.15 -10.41 16.18
N THR A 232 -31.23 -9.70 15.83
CA THR A 232 -31.93 -9.85 14.54
C THR A 232 -32.08 -8.54 13.77
N ASP A 233 -31.36 -7.50 14.19
CA ASP A 233 -31.36 -6.16 13.60
C ASP A 233 -30.10 -5.85 12.77
N GLY A 234 -29.16 -6.79 12.69
CA GLY A 234 -27.88 -6.65 12.00
C GLY A 234 -27.91 -7.06 10.52
N THR A 235 -26.88 -6.63 9.78
CA THR A 235 -26.74 -6.89 8.35
C THR A 235 -26.53 -8.38 8.05
N TYR A 236 -25.83 -9.09 8.96
CA TYR A 236 -25.68 -10.54 8.85
C TYR A 236 -27.03 -11.22 8.97
N TYR A 237 -27.84 -10.90 9.98
CA TYR A 237 -29.19 -11.46 10.09
C TYR A 237 -30.05 -11.17 8.85
N ALA A 238 -30.04 -9.93 8.36
CA ALA A 238 -30.81 -9.53 7.18
C ALA A 238 -30.45 -10.36 5.93
N THR A 239 -29.19 -10.76 5.79
CA THR A 239 -28.70 -11.54 4.65
C THR A 239 -28.84 -13.05 4.87
N LEU A 240 -28.59 -13.52 6.08
CA LEU A 240 -28.41 -14.93 6.41
C LEU A 240 -29.63 -15.59 7.05
N SER A 241 -30.66 -14.83 7.43
CA SER A 241 -31.87 -15.38 8.08
C SER A 241 -32.63 -16.42 7.25
N GLY A 242 -32.39 -16.48 5.93
CA GLY A 242 -32.94 -17.51 5.05
C GLY A 242 -32.13 -18.82 4.97
N TYR A 243 -30.95 -18.87 5.58
CA TYR A 243 -30.07 -20.04 5.58
C TYR A 243 -30.23 -20.85 6.88
N GLU A 244 -30.10 -22.17 6.76
CA GLU A 244 -29.98 -23.04 7.93
C GLU A 244 -28.54 -22.97 8.47
N ILE A 245 -28.38 -22.30 9.61
CA ILE A 245 -27.10 -22.14 10.30
C ILE A 245 -27.26 -22.67 11.73
N SER A 246 -26.28 -23.45 12.15
CA SER A 246 -26.09 -23.91 13.53
C SER A 246 -24.60 -23.97 13.84
N ASN A 247 -24.23 -24.18 15.10
CA ASN A 247 -22.85 -24.30 15.56
C ASN A 247 -22.01 -25.30 14.76
N ASP A 248 -22.62 -26.39 14.27
CA ASP A 248 -21.90 -27.51 13.64
C ASP A 248 -22.28 -27.71 12.16
N SER A 249 -23.16 -26.88 11.60
CA SER A 249 -23.67 -27.08 10.25
C SER A 249 -24.06 -25.77 9.58
N ALA A 250 -23.37 -25.44 8.48
CA ALA A 250 -23.76 -24.43 7.50
C ALA A 250 -23.31 -24.86 6.10
N THR A 251 -23.96 -24.34 5.06
CA THR A 251 -23.60 -24.64 3.66
C THR A 251 -22.55 -23.67 3.12
N TYR A 252 -21.88 -24.06 2.03
CA TYR A 252 -20.98 -23.16 1.30
C TYR A 252 -21.69 -21.88 0.84
N ALA A 253 -22.97 -21.97 0.46
CA ALA A 253 -23.78 -20.82 0.08
C ALA A 253 -23.98 -19.83 1.25
N ALA A 254 -24.20 -20.32 2.48
CA ALA A 254 -24.28 -19.48 3.67
C ALA A 254 -22.92 -18.81 3.97
N ALA A 255 -21.82 -19.56 3.84
CA ALA A 255 -20.46 -19.04 4.00
C ALA A 255 -20.13 -17.93 2.99
N GLN A 256 -20.46 -18.10 1.71
CA GLN A 256 -20.28 -17.07 0.69
C GLN A 256 -21.13 -15.82 0.94
N ALA A 257 -22.37 -16.00 1.42
CA ALA A 257 -23.23 -14.88 1.78
C ALA A 257 -22.63 -14.10 2.97
N ALA A 258 -22.16 -14.78 4.01
CA ALA A 258 -21.48 -14.16 5.16
C ALA A 258 -20.21 -13.42 4.72
N TYR A 259 -19.40 -14.03 3.86
CA TYR A 259 -18.21 -13.42 3.27
C TYR A 259 -18.53 -12.14 2.50
N SER A 260 -19.64 -12.11 1.75
CA SER A 260 -20.07 -10.93 0.99
C SER A 260 -20.48 -9.77 1.90
N VAL A 261 -21.14 -10.07 3.03
CA VAL A 261 -21.46 -9.07 4.06
C VAL A 261 -20.17 -8.52 4.68
N ALA A 262 -19.23 -9.40 5.05
CA ALA A 262 -17.95 -8.99 5.63
C ALA A 262 -17.13 -8.08 4.69
N GLN A 263 -17.07 -8.41 3.39
CA GLN A 263 -16.40 -7.58 2.39
C GLN A 263 -17.04 -6.21 2.24
N SER A 264 -18.37 -6.16 2.26
CA SER A 264 -19.12 -4.89 2.18
C SER A 264 -18.84 -4.02 3.40
N ALA A 265 -18.89 -4.61 4.60
CA ALA A 265 -18.57 -3.91 5.85
C ALA A 265 -17.13 -3.38 5.88
N TYR A 266 -16.16 -4.18 5.42
CA TYR A 266 -14.76 -3.74 5.27
C TYR A 266 -14.65 -2.56 4.29
N SER A 267 -15.28 -2.66 3.12
CA SER A 267 -15.25 -1.63 2.08
C SER A 267 -15.87 -0.31 2.58
N ASP A 268 -16.99 -0.39 3.30
CA ASP A 268 -17.63 0.78 3.88
C ASP A 268 -16.78 1.43 4.98
N ALA A 269 -16.17 0.63 5.86
CA ALA A 269 -15.23 1.12 6.86
C ALA A 269 -14.02 1.79 6.21
N TYR A 270 -13.46 1.17 5.18
CA TYR A 270 -12.34 1.72 4.42
C TYR A 270 -12.69 3.04 3.74
N ASN A 271 -13.86 3.14 3.11
CA ASN A 271 -14.31 4.38 2.47
C ASN A 271 -14.46 5.52 3.49
N ARG A 272 -14.97 5.21 4.70
CA ARG A 272 -15.08 6.19 5.78
C ARG A 272 -13.74 6.63 6.32
N LEU A 273 -12.82 5.68 6.57
CA LEU A 273 -11.45 5.98 6.95
C LEU A 273 -10.77 6.88 5.91
N SER A 274 -10.91 6.54 4.63
CA SER A 274 -10.36 7.32 3.53
C SER A 274 -10.95 8.74 3.46
N ALA A 275 -12.24 8.89 3.72
CA ALA A 275 -12.89 10.19 3.81
C ALA A 275 -12.34 11.02 5.00
N GLU A 276 -12.26 10.44 6.20
CA GLU A 276 -11.68 11.13 7.38
C GLU A 276 -10.24 11.57 7.14
N TRP A 277 -9.41 10.69 6.58
CA TRP A 277 -8.04 11.01 6.21
C TRP A 277 -7.95 12.13 5.18
N THR A 278 -8.79 12.07 4.14
CA THR A 278 -8.84 13.10 3.08
C THR A 278 -9.27 14.46 3.63
N ASP A 279 -10.31 14.49 4.47
CA ASP A 279 -10.78 15.71 5.11
C ASP A 279 -9.72 16.32 6.01
N PHE A 280 -9.01 15.49 6.77
CA PHE A 280 -7.88 15.91 7.59
C PHE A 280 -6.74 16.51 6.76
N ALA A 281 -6.28 15.79 5.74
CA ALA A 281 -5.19 16.24 4.86
C ALA A 281 -5.57 17.55 4.15
N ASN A 282 -6.79 17.66 3.61
CA ASN A 282 -7.30 18.89 3.00
C ASN A 282 -7.36 20.05 4.01
N GLY A 283 -7.70 19.76 5.27
CA GLY A 283 -7.68 20.74 6.35
C GLY A 283 -6.29 21.37 6.55
N ILE A 284 -5.25 20.53 6.63
CA ILE A 284 -3.86 21.01 6.74
C ILE A 284 -3.45 21.78 5.48
N LEU A 285 -3.68 21.19 4.30
CA LEU A 285 -3.28 21.77 3.03
C LEU A 285 -3.99 23.10 2.75
N SER A 286 -5.21 23.31 3.26
CA SER A 286 -5.93 24.58 3.16
C SER A 286 -5.26 25.73 3.94
N ASN A 287 -4.46 25.40 4.97
CA ASN A 287 -3.65 26.35 5.72
C ASN A 287 -2.25 26.52 5.14
N ALA A 288 -1.89 25.73 4.13
CA ALA A 288 -0.61 25.80 3.45
C ALA A 288 -0.74 26.54 2.11
N THR A 289 0.38 27.07 1.62
CA THR A 289 0.47 27.63 0.25
C THR A 289 1.62 26.97 -0.48
N ILE A 290 1.35 26.38 -1.65
CA ILE A 290 2.37 25.83 -2.55
C ILE A 290 2.50 26.76 -3.75
N GLN A 291 3.70 27.32 -3.93
CA GLN A 291 4.05 28.16 -5.07
C GLN A 291 5.03 27.41 -5.96
N LEU A 292 4.64 27.13 -7.20
CA LEU A 292 5.55 26.60 -8.20
C LEU A 292 6.39 27.77 -8.75
N GLY A 293 7.71 27.66 -8.63
CA GLY A 293 8.66 28.63 -9.14
C GLY A 293 9.02 28.34 -10.59
N SER A 294 9.40 29.35 -11.35
CA SER A 294 10.14 29.18 -12.60
C SER A 294 11.64 29.24 -12.32
N LEU A 295 12.42 28.34 -12.91
CA LEU A 295 13.88 28.49 -12.90
C LEU A 295 14.24 29.82 -13.56
N ALA A 296 15.01 30.65 -12.85
CA ALA A 296 15.50 31.91 -13.38
C ALA A 296 16.52 31.65 -14.51
N GLU A 297 16.44 32.44 -15.58
CA GLU A 297 17.40 32.44 -16.70
C GLU A 297 18.82 32.85 -16.27
#